data_AF-A0A430HGT8-F1
#
_entry.id   AF-A0A430HGT8-F1
#
_cell.length_a   1.000
_cell.length_b   1.000
_cell.length_c   1.000
_cell.angle_alpha   90.00
_cell.angle_beta   90.00
_cell.angle_gamma   90.00
#
_symmetry.space_group_name_H-M   'P 1'
#
loop_
_entity.id
_entity.type
_entity.pdbx_description
1 polymer ?
#
loop_
_entity_poly.entity_id
_entity_poly.type
_entity_poly.pdbx_seq_one_letter_code
_entity_poly.pdbx_strand_id
1 'polypeptide(L)'
;MNGIYFSCAEVTSLSPHGFWLQCGEEELYLPFVEFPLFEHATVAQICRVKCVSTGRVYWPELDVDLALEAIRNPMAFSRDSMNYDC
;
A
#
# COMPACT_ATOMS: atom_id res chain seq x y z
N MET A 1 -14.63 -20.18 17.25
CA MET A 1 -13.44 -19.99 16.39
C MET A 1 -13.30 -18.49 16.14
N ASN A 2 -12.52 -17.79 16.96
CA ASN A 2 -12.16 -16.40 16.69
C ASN A 2 -10.79 -16.44 16.01
N GLY A 3 -10.80 -16.65 14.69
CA GLY A 3 -9.61 -16.44 13.89
C GLY A 3 -9.34 -14.95 13.90
N ILE A 4 -8.48 -14.51 14.81
CA ILE A 4 -7.86 -13.19 14.72
C ILE A 4 -7.02 -13.26 13.45
N TYR A 5 -7.59 -12.77 12.35
CA TYR A 5 -6.84 -12.49 11.14
C TYR A 5 -5.85 -11.41 11.57
N PHE A 6 -4.61 -11.81 11.88
CA PHE A 6 -3.53 -10.85 11.96
C PHE A 6 -3.38 -10.29 10.55
N SER A 7 -4.11 -9.21 10.28
CA SER A 7 -3.87 -8.35 9.14
C SER A 7 -2.43 -7.90 9.31
N CYS A 8 -1.50 -8.57 8.63
CA CYS A 8 -0.08 -8.25 8.75
C CYS A 8 0.18 -6.79 8.35
N ALA A 9 -0.74 -6.15 7.62
CA ALA A 9 -0.79 -4.72 7.38
C ALA A 9 -2.15 -4.15 7.77
N GLU A 10 -2.13 -3.02 8.48
CA GLU A 10 -3.31 -2.31 8.94
C GLU A 10 -3.09 -0.81 8.79
N VAL A 11 -4.14 -0.07 8.44
CA VAL A 11 -4.04 1.39 8.24
C VAL A 11 -4.20 2.08 9.60
N THR A 12 -3.16 2.76 10.08
CA THR A 12 -3.15 3.39 11.41
C THR A 12 -3.71 4.81 11.40
N SER A 13 -3.46 5.56 10.33
CA SER A 13 -3.88 6.96 10.22
C SER A 13 -4.11 7.37 8.77
N LEU A 14 -5.07 8.25 8.53
CA LEU A 14 -5.47 8.68 7.19
C LEU A 14 -5.58 10.20 7.17
N SER A 15 -4.99 10.83 6.15
CA SER A 15 -4.92 12.27 5.96
C SER A 15 -5.30 12.63 4.51
N PRO A 16 -5.69 13.89 4.23
CA PRO A 16 -6.04 14.31 2.87
C PRO A 16 -4.87 14.26 1.87
N HIS A 17 -3.63 14.13 2.35
CA HIS A 17 -2.43 14.04 1.52
C HIS A 17 -1.88 12.61 1.39
N GLY A 18 -2.38 11.65 2.16
CA GLY A 18 -1.83 10.30 2.25
C GLY A 18 -2.28 9.55 3.49
N PHE A 19 -1.75 8.36 3.70
CA PHE A 19 -2.11 7.51 4.84
C PHE A 19 -0.92 6.71 5.36
N TRP A 20 -1.03 6.27 6.61
CA TRP A 20 -0.07 5.45 7.30
C TRP A 20 -0.54 4.00 7.31
N LEU A 21 0.35 3.11 6.91
CA LEU A 21 0.16 1.67 6.85
C LEU A 21 1.17 1.03 7.79
N GLN A 22 0.69 0.41 8.86
CA GLN A 22 1.51 -0.38 9.75
C GLN A 22 1.58 -1.81 9.22
N CYS A 23 2.77 -2.27 8.84
CA CYS A 23 3.01 -3.64 8.42
C CYS A 23 3.95 -4.35 9.41
N GLY A 24 3.42 -5.31 10.17
CA GLY A 24 4.14 -5.97 11.24
C GLY A 24 4.52 -4.98 12.35
N GLU A 25 5.82 -4.71 12.50
CA GLU A 25 6.39 -3.82 13.52
C GLU A 25 6.82 -2.45 12.95
N GLU A 26 6.58 -2.20 11.65
CA GLU A 26 7.01 -0.97 10.98
C GLU A 26 5.81 -0.19 10.44
N GLU A 27 5.89 1.14 10.50
CA GLU A 27 4.88 2.04 9.96
C GLU A 27 5.41 2.77 8.72
N LEU A 28 4.62 2.74 7.65
CA LEU A 28 4.98 3.27 6.35
C LEU A 28 3.98 4.35 5.92
N TYR A 29 4.49 5.48 5.44
CA TYR A 29 3.67 6.57 4.95
C TYR A 29 3.51 6.51 3.43
N LEU A 30 2.27 6.47 2.95
CA LEU A 30 1.92 6.51 1.53
C LEU A 30 1.29 7.87 1.19
N PRO A 31 2.02 8.77 0.52
CA PRO A 31 1.45 10.02 0.06
C PRO A 31 0.64 9.81 -1.23
N PHE A 32 -0.56 10.39 -1.30
CA PHE A 32 -1.43 10.33 -2.49
C PHE A 32 -0.81 10.98 -3.74
N VAL A 33 0.14 11.89 -3.56
CA VAL A 33 0.86 12.52 -4.68
C VAL A 33 1.69 11.51 -5.50
N GLU A 34 2.22 10.46 -4.85
CA GLU A 34 2.97 9.41 -5.52
C GLU A 34 2.05 8.28 -6.00
N PHE A 35 0.91 8.13 -5.35
CA PHE A 35 -0.08 7.09 -5.63
C PHE A 35 -1.47 7.70 -5.87
N PRO A 36 -1.68 8.37 -7.03
CA PRO A 36 -2.95 9.04 -7.35
C PRO A 36 -4.13 8.07 -7.44
N LEU A 37 -3.84 6.78 -7.61
CA LEU A 37 -4.79 5.67 -7.51
C LEU A 37 -5.57 5.62 -6.18
N PHE A 38 -5.03 6.17 -5.09
CA PHE A 38 -5.75 6.30 -3.83
C PHE A 38 -6.48 7.64 -3.65
N GLU A 39 -6.27 8.63 -4.52
CA GLU A 39 -6.92 9.95 -4.43
C GLU A 39 -8.46 9.84 -4.49
N HIS A 40 -8.96 8.89 -5.28
CA HIS A 40 -10.38 8.59 -5.41
C HIS A 40 -10.85 7.42 -4.55
N ALA A 41 -9.94 6.78 -3.79
CA ALA A 41 -10.28 5.63 -2.97
C ALA A 41 -10.98 6.06 -1.68
N THR A 42 -12.00 5.31 -1.27
CA THR A 42 -12.65 5.55 0.02
C THR A 42 -11.81 5.00 1.17
N VAL A 43 -12.00 5.58 2.36
CA VAL A 43 -11.36 5.09 3.61
C VAL A 43 -11.62 3.60 3.83
N ALA A 44 -12.84 3.14 3.53
CA ALA A 44 -13.20 1.73 3.64
C ALA A 44 -12.36 0.85 2.73
N GLN A 45 -12.15 1.27 1.47
CA GLN A 45 -11.32 0.55 0.51
C GLN A 45 -9.85 0.56 0.92
N ILE A 46 -9.31 1.69 1.37
CA ILE A 46 -7.93 1.82 1.83
C ILE A 46 -7.69 0.95 3.08
N CYS A 47 -8.65 0.87 3.99
CA CYS A 47 -8.59 0.00 5.16
C CYS A 47 -8.67 -1.50 4.79
N ARG A 48 -9.23 -1.83 3.62
CA ARG A 48 -9.42 -3.21 3.12
C ARG A 48 -8.16 -3.79 2.47
N VAL A 49 -7.00 -3.55 3.06
CA VAL A 49 -5.71 -4.07 2.60
C VAL A 49 -5.55 -5.56 2.92
N LYS A 50 -4.91 -6.31 2.03
CA LYS A 50 -4.51 -7.71 2.22
C LYS A 50 -3.00 -7.84 2.09
N CYS A 51 -2.35 -8.47 3.07
CA CYS A 51 -0.97 -8.89 2.89
C CYS A 51 -0.90 -10.17 2.07
N VAL A 52 -0.23 -10.08 0.93
CA VAL A 52 0.09 -11.25 0.09
C VAL A 52 1.41 -11.87 0.56
N SER A 53 2.34 -11.07 1.08
CA SER A 53 3.64 -11.52 1.60
C SER A 53 4.20 -10.50 2.60
N THR A 54 5.27 -10.86 3.31
CA THR A 54 5.97 -9.99 4.31
C THR A 54 6.43 -8.64 3.75
N GLY A 55 6.48 -8.49 2.42
CA GLY A 55 6.86 -7.27 1.72
C GLY A 55 5.87 -6.78 0.68
N ARG A 56 4.66 -7.36 0.59
CA ARG A 56 3.67 -6.98 -0.44
C ARG A 56 2.26 -6.93 0.12
N VAL A 57 1.60 -5.83 -0.19
CA VAL A 57 0.21 -5.54 0.15
C VAL A 57 -0.62 -5.39 -1.11
N TYR A 58 -1.87 -5.80 -1.04
CA TYR A 58 -2.80 -5.79 -2.15
C TYR A 58 -4.16 -5.28 -1.68
N TRP A 59 -4.71 -4.32 -2.41
CA TRP A 59 -6.05 -3.79 -2.19
C TRP A 59 -7.01 -4.42 -3.21
N PRO A 60 -7.76 -5.46 -2.83
CA PRO A 60 -8.69 -6.14 -3.74
C PRO A 60 -9.83 -5.25 -4.25
N GLU A 61 -10.18 -4.18 -3.52
CA GLU A 61 -11.25 -3.28 -3.96
C GLU A 61 -10.78 -2.20 -4.95
N LEU A 62 -9.48 -1.91 -4.96
CA LEU A 62 -8.86 -0.95 -5.86
C LEU A 62 -8.12 -1.65 -7.01
N ASP A 63 -7.92 -2.96 -6.88
CA ASP A 63 -7.04 -3.77 -7.72
C ASP A 63 -5.61 -3.22 -7.78
N VAL A 64 -5.09 -2.83 -6.62
CA VAL A 64 -3.77 -2.20 -6.47
C VAL A 64 -2.86 -3.12 -5.69
N ASP A 65 -1.71 -3.47 -6.26
CA ASP A 65 -0.62 -4.11 -5.53
C ASP A 65 0.51 -3.12 -5.25
N LEU A 66 1.03 -3.13 -4.01
CA LEU A 66 2.21 -2.35 -3.65
C LEU A 66 3.18 -3.19 -2.84
N ALA A 67 4.46 -3.06 -3.19
CA ALA A 67 5.55 -3.58 -2.38
C ALA A 67 5.87 -2.58 -1.25
N LEU A 68 6.09 -3.09 -0.03
CA LEU A 68 6.61 -2.28 1.08
C LEU A 68 7.92 -1.60 0.70
N GLU A 69 8.74 -2.24 -0.15
CA GLU A 69 9.98 -1.67 -0.69
C GLU A 69 9.72 -0.41 -1.54
N ALA A 70 8.64 -0.36 -2.31
CA ALA A 70 8.27 0.81 -3.09
C ALA A 70 7.86 1.99 -2.19
N ILE A 71 7.23 1.69 -1.05
CA ILE A 71 6.84 2.70 -0.05
C ILE A 71 8.06 3.16 0.77
N ARG A 72 8.97 2.24 1.13
CA ARG A 72 10.24 2.54 1.82
C ARG A 72 11.19 3.35 0.97
N ASN A 73 11.21 3.10 -0.33
CA ASN A 73 12.10 3.77 -1.27
C ASN A 73 11.34 4.23 -2.52
N PRO A 74 10.56 5.33 -2.43
CA PRO A 74 9.85 5.89 -3.57
C PRO A 74 10.78 6.27 -4.74
N MET A 75 12.04 6.60 -4.43
CA MET A 75 13.09 6.86 -5.43
C MET A 75 13.49 5.62 -6.25
N ALA A 76 13.31 4.39 -5.76
CA ALA A 76 13.51 3.19 -6.56
C ALA A 76 12.33 2.87 -7.48
N PHE A 77 11.11 3.25 -7.09
CA PHE A 77 9.95 3.13 -7.98
C PHE A 77 9.99 4.18 -9.11
N SER A 78 10.78 5.24 -8.92
CA SER A 78 11.02 6.30 -9.89
C SER A 78 12.15 6.00 -10.87
N ARG A 79 12.17 4.81 -11.47
CA ARG A 79 12.64 4.56 -12.86
C ARG A 79 12.69 3.06 -13.13
N ASP A 80 12.24 2.74 -14.34
CA ASP A 80 12.58 1.54 -15.10
C ASP A 80 11.59 0.36 -15.03
N SER A 81 10.53 0.47 -15.82
CA SER A 81 10.31 -0.53 -16.88
C SER A 81 9.47 0.06 -17.99
N MET A 82 10.09 0.97 -18.75
CA MET A 82 9.67 1.29 -20.11
C MET A 82 10.70 0.67 -21.07
N ASN A 83 10.98 -0.62 -20.88
CA ASN A 83 11.71 -1.39 -21.88
C ASN A 83 10.68 -2.10 -22.77
N TYR A 84 10.13 -1.35 -23.73
CA TYR A 84 9.61 -1.94 -24.94
C TYR A 84 10.84 -2.35 -25.76
N ASP A 85 11.36 -3.55 -25.49
CA ASP A 85 12.26 -4.23 -26.43
C ASP A 85 11.44 -4.51 -27.71
N CYS A 86 11.78 -3.79 -28.78
CA CYS A 86 11.35 -4.04 -30.16
C CYS A 86 12.24 -5.10 -30.80
#